data_AF-A0A397HVF2-F1
#
_entry.id   AF-A0A397HVF2-F1
#
_cell.length_a   1.000
_cell.length_b   1.000
_cell.length_c   1.000
_cell.angle_alpha   90.00
_cell.angle_beta   90.00
_cell.angle_gamma   90.00
#
_symmetry.space_group_name_H-M   'P 1'
#
loop_
_entity.id
_entity.type
_entity.pdbx_description
1 polymer ?
#
loop_
_entity_poly.entity_id
_entity_poly.type
_entity_poly.pdbx_seq_one_letter_code
_entity_poly.pdbx_strand_id
1 'polypeptide(L)'
;MQREAEGAVFSPTGLFFKHFLDRANGRGHNLPFLQKLRTVRFLINSTAKYDPDEYQPFDLYGSLNLIRRLPAIESVRVDGIMEPIRSSIELPPRTANYSKIEIRHSSMDYPYLIHTIRSAKTLREFTYTIGGHGSNNDSIAMLNPDDLFRTLLEYWDSLEYLDLDVEAELSLKEIFDPNVGRLFFGDYRSWYGPAYFYEWEGELGERPEDNILLTERPPPTCCFLRRFTKLRSLSIGIHLLYYFARGIDNDRLSEEVFSLADRLPPNLESLRIYGYAKGMEPWVEGLPPHIFDDMLSQLVKEKDEKLPLLTHIAGIEELIDHAATLRRPVNPEDVWKREVDQWTEYEY
;
A
#
# COMPACT_ATOMS: atom_id res chain seq x y z
N MET A 1 -25.33 -22.39 25.53
CA MET A 1 -24.08 -22.13 26.27
C MET A 1 -23.28 -21.15 25.43
N GLN A 2 -23.61 -19.85 25.57
CA GLN A 2 -22.99 -18.75 24.84
C GLN A 2 -21.58 -18.51 25.39
N ARG A 3 -20.58 -18.48 24.52
CA ARG A 3 -19.27 -17.88 24.84
C ARG A 3 -19.27 -16.49 24.22
N GLU A 4 -19.25 -15.50 25.11
CA GLU A 4 -19.16 -14.08 24.80
C GLU A 4 -17.88 -13.79 24.01
N ALA A 5 -18.02 -12.93 23.01
CA ALA A 5 -16.90 -12.35 22.31
C ALA A 5 -16.16 -11.42 23.27
N GLU A 6 -14.93 -11.77 23.64
CA GLU A 6 -14.01 -10.86 24.32
C GLU A 6 -13.58 -9.77 23.33
N GLY A 7 -14.46 -8.80 23.11
CA GLY A 7 -14.11 -7.50 22.54
C GLY A 7 -13.26 -6.75 23.56
N ALA A 8 -12.19 -6.10 23.10
CA ALA A 8 -11.32 -5.30 23.97
C ALA A 8 -12.16 -4.33 24.82
N VAL A 9 -12.07 -4.44 26.14
CA VAL A 9 -12.72 -3.51 27.06
C VAL A 9 -12.02 -2.16 26.92
N PHE A 10 -12.62 -1.27 26.14
CA PHE A 10 -12.15 0.12 26.05
C PHE A 10 -12.17 0.75 27.45
N SER A 11 -11.12 1.50 27.79
CA SER A 11 -11.17 2.36 28.97
C SER A 11 -12.33 3.37 28.81
N PRO A 12 -12.91 3.89 29.90
CA PRO A 12 -13.96 4.92 29.82
C PRO A 12 -13.57 6.11 28.92
N THR A 13 -12.29 6.48 28.93
CA THR A 13 -11.72 7.51 28.06
C THR A 13 -11.69 7.10 26.58
N GLY A 14 -11.36 5.83 26.29
CA GLY A 14 -11.39 5.29 24.92
C GLY A 14 -12.82 5.25 24.35
N LEU A 15 -13.81 4.88 25.16
CA LEU A 15 -15.22 4.92 24.79
C LEU A 15 -15.70 6.34 24.51
N PHE A 16 -15.33 7.31 25.37
CA PHE A 16 -15.65 8.71 25.15
C PHE A 16 -15.06 9.23 23.84
N PHE A 17 -13.77 8.96 23.59
CA PHE A 17 -13.09 9.43 22.39
C PHE A 17 -13.68 8.82 21.11
N LYS A 18 -13.99 7.51 21.14
CA LYS A 18 -14.71 6.84 20.06
C LYS A 18 -16.06 7.49 19.79
N HIS A 19 -16.88 7.71 20.83
CA HIS A 19 -18.18 8.37 20.67
C HIS A 19 -18.08 9.81 20.15
N PHE A 20 -17.05 10.54 20.57
CA PHE A 20 -16.77 11.87 20.06
C PHE A 20 -16.45 11.85 18.56
N LEU A 21 -15.55 10.94 18.13
CA LEU A 21 -15.20 10.77 16.72
C LEU A 21 -16.38 10.29 15.89
N ASP A 22 -17.15 9.30 16.37
CA ASP A 22 -18.36 8.79 15.69
C ASP A 22 -19.35 9.93 15.41
N ARG A 23 -19.50 10.86 16.37
CA ARG A 23 -20.33 12.05 16.21
C ARG A 23 -19.75 13.07 15.25
N ALA A 24 -18.44 13.33 15.30
CA ALA A 24 -17.76 14.23 14.36
C ALA A 24 -17.77 13.70 12.92
N ASN A 25 -17.80 12.36 12.75
CA ASN A 25 -17.91 11.65 11.47
C ASN A 25 -19.35 11.47 10.99
N GLY A 26 -20.36 11.78 11.82
CA GLY A 26 -21.77 11.52 11.53
C GLY A 26 -22.37 12.47 10.48
N ARG A 27 -23.22 11.95 9.60
CA ARG A 27 -23.98 12.77 8.64
C ARG A 27 -25.01 13.63 9.40
N GLY A 28 -24.98 14.95 9.22
CA GLY A 28 -26.05 15.85 9.67
C GLY A 28 -25.90 16.46 11.07
N HIS A 29 -24.77 16.27 11.74
CA HIS A 29 -24.49 16.97 13.00
C HIS A 29 -23.48 18.10 12.76
N ASN A 30 -23.94 19.36 12.88
CA ASN A 30 -23.09 20.56 12.86
C ASN A 30 -22.24 20.63 14.14
N LEU A 31 -21.37 19.66 14.36
CA LEU A 31 -20.36 19.74 15.40
C LEU A 31 -19.19 20.55 14.85
N PRO A 32 -18.82 21.68 15.47
CA PRO A 32 -17.76 22.56 14.96
C PRO A 32 -16.36 21.94 15.11
N PHE A 33 -16.25 20.77 15.72
CA PHE A 33 -14.99 20.11 16.01
C PHE A 33 -14.43 19.39 14.79
N LEU A 34 -13.09 19.38 14.67
CA LEU A 34 -12.32 18.68 13.63
C LEU A 34 -12.64 19.06 12.17
N GLN A 35 -13.43 20.12 11.94
CA GLN A 35 -13.81 20.59 10.60
C GLN A 35 -12.62 21.03 9.73
N LYS A 36 -11.48 21.32 10.37
CA LYS A 36 -10.23 21.73 9.71
C LYS A 36 -9.10 20.72 9.90
N LEU A 37 -9.38 19.56 10.48
CA LEU A 37 -8.37 18.53 10.68
C LEU A 37 -7.98 17.94 9.32
N ARG A 38 -6.73 18.15 8.90
CA ARG A 38 -6.21 17.69 7.60
C ARG A 38 -5.36 16.42 7.70
N THR A 39 -4.67 16.22 8.81
CA THR A 39 -3.70 15.12 8.94
C THR A 39 -3.97 14.35 10.22
N VAL A 40 -3.97 13.02 10.12
CA VAL A 40 -4.03 12.12 11.27
C VAL A 40 -2.87 11.15 11.21
N ARG A 41 -2.07 11.12 12.29
CA ARG A 41 -1.01 10.13 12.48
C ARG A 41 -1.44 9.17 13.58
N PHE A 42 -1.52 7.89 13.27
CA PHE A 42 -1.79 6.85 14.26
C PHE A 42 -0.49 6.47 14.95
N LEU A 43 -0.47 6.65 16.27
CA LEU A 43 0.67 6.29 17.09
C LEU A 43 0.40 4.95 17.74
N ILE A 44 1.28 3.99 17.48
CA ILE A 44 1.25 2.72 18.17
C ILE A 44 1.89 2.90 19.54
N ASN A 45 1.20 2.40 20.55
CA ASN A 45 1.76 2.21 21.88
C ASN A 45 2.15 0.73 22.02
N SER A 46 3.46 0.46 22.22
CA SER A 46 3.94 -0.90 22.43
C SER A 46 3.24 -1.49 23.65
N THR A 47 2.61 -2.66 23.48
CA THR A 47 2.00 -3.37 24.61
C THR A 47 3.01 -4.35 25.17
N ALA A 48 2.97 -4.61 26.48
CA ALA A 48 3.90 -5.54 27.14
C ALA A 48 3.90 -6.99 26.59
N LYS A 49 2.97 -7.33 25.68
CA LYS A 49 2.87 -8.64 25.04
C LYS A 49 3.75 -8.78 23.79
N TYR A 50 4.19 -7.68 23.20
CA TYR A 50 4.97 -7.68 21.96
C TYR A 50 6.32 -7.01 22.21
N ASP A 51 7.37 -7.55 21.60
CA ASP A 51 8.68 -6.92 21.65
C ASP A 51 8.61 -5.55 20.94
N PRO A 52 9.09 -4.45 21.55
CA PRO A 52 9.12 -3.15 20.88
C PRO A 52 9.91 -3.14 19.56
N ASP A 53 10.82 -4.09 19.38
CA ASP A 53 11.66 -4.21 18.19
C ASP A 53 10.93 -4.92 17.02
N GLU A 54 9.72 -5.44 17.25
CA GLU A 54 8.88 -6.11 16.26
C GLU A 54 7.75 -5.21 15.72
N TYR A 55 7.22 -5.55 14.54
CA TYR A 55 5.98 -4.93 14.07
C TYR A 55 4.86 -5.16 15.07
N GLN A 56 4.06 -4.12 15.31
CA GLN A 56 3.01 -4.19 16.32
C GLN A 56 1.64 -4.44 15.66
N PRO A 57 0.81 -5.34 16.22
CA PRO A 57 -0.54 -5.54 15.70
C PRO A 57 -1.38 -4.26 15.88
N PHE A 58 -1.98 -3.78 14.80
CA PHE A 58 -2.76 -2.54 14.82
C PHE A 58 -4.00 -2.63 13.93
N ASP A 59 -5.18 -2.37 14.53
CA ASP A 59 -6.44 -2.35 13.79
C ASP A 59 -6.62 -1.03 13.02
N LEU A 60 -5.96 -0.96 11.86
CA LEU A 60 -6.02 0.18 10.95
C LEU A 60 -7.43 0.39 10.40
N TYR A 61 -8.17 -0.67 10.07
CA TYR A 61 -9.56 -0.56 9.59
C TYR A 61 -10.47 0.12 10.62
N GLY A 62 -10.43 -0.36 11.87
CA GLY A 62 -11.19 0.26 12.95
C GLY A 62 -10.82 1.73 13.11
N SER A 63 -9.51 2.02 13.10
CA SER A 63 -8.98 3.37 13.25
C SER A 63 -9.37 4.31 12.10
N LEU A 64 -9.31 3.86 10.85
CA LEU A 64 -9.71 4.63 9.68
C LEU A 64 -11.23 4.87 9.67
N ASN A 65 -12.04 3.89 10.08
CA ASN A 65 -13.50 4.07 10.19
C ASN A 65 -13.90 5.20 11.14
N LEU A 66 -13.08 5.50 12.16
CA LEU A 66 -13.32 6.62 13.09
C LEU A 66 -13.08 8.00 12.49
N ILE A 67 -12.32 8.11 11.39
CA ILE A 67 -11.87 9.41 10.86
C ILE A 67 -12.15 9.61 9.36
N ARG A 68 -12.46 8.55 8.62
CA ARG A 68 -12.54 8.59 7.15
C ARG A 68 -13.55 9.59 6.59
N ARG A 69 -14.59 9.95 7.36
CA ARG A 69 -15.65 10.89 6.93
C ARG A 69 -15.40 12.32 7.39
N LEU A 70 -14.28 12.61 8.08
CA LEU A 70 -13.96 13.97 8.50
C LEU A 70 -13.86 14.87 7.26
N PRO A 71 -14.42 16.09 7.30
CA PRO A 71 -14.70 16.84 6.07
C PRO A 71 -13.45 17.41 5.39
N ALA A 72 -12.42 17.77 6.17
CA ALA A 72 -11.19 18.37 5.65
C ALA A 72 -9.98 17.43 5.72
N ILE A 73 -10.18 16.16 6.08
CA ILE A 73 -9.06 15.22 6.18
C ILE A 73 -8.47 14.98 4.80
N GLU A 74 -7.14 14.98 4.75
CA GLU A 74 -6.35 14.88 3.54
C GLU A 74 -5.33 13.74 3.65
N SER A 75 -4.69 13.58 4.82
CA SER A 75 -3.60 12.64 5.04
C SER A 75 -3.84 11.75 6.25
N VAL A 76 -3.55 10.47 6.08
CA VAL A 76 -3.45 9.48 7.16
C VAL A 76 -2.07 8.84 7.13
N ARG A 77 -1.43 8.73 8.30
CA ARG A 77 -0.11 8.11 8.44
C ARG A 77 -0.09 7.09 9.58
N VAL A 78 0.60 5.98 9.36
CA VAL A 78 0.93 4.99 10.39
C VAL A 78 2.30 4.39 10.09
N ASP A 79 3.07 4.07 11.13
CA ASP A 79 4.41 3.48 10.97
C ASP A 79 4.59 2.31 11.94
N GLY A 80 5.20 1.19 11.51
CA GLY A 80 5.58 0.09 12.41
C GLY A 80 4.50 -0.97 12.67
N ILE A 81 3.52 -1.15 11.78
CA ILE A 81 2.37 -2.04 12.04
C ILE A 81 2.43 -3.38 11.31
N MET A 82 1.71 -4.36 11.86
CA MET A 82 1.18 -5.54 11.17
C MET A 82 -0.32 -5.66 11.43
N GLU A 83 -1.05 -6.43 10.63
CA GLU A 83 -2.47 -6.70 10.90
C GLU A 83 -2.67 -7.50 12.20
N PRO A 84 -3.73 -7.22 12.97
CA PRO A 84 -4.07 -8.04 14.12
C PRO A 84 -4.68 -9.37 13.67
N ILE A 85 -4.56 -10.39 14.53
CA ILE A 85 -5.22 -11.71 14.35
C ILE A 85 -6.73 -11.56 14.07
N ARG A 86 -7.36 -10.52 14.62
CA ARG A 86 -8.75 -10.15 14.37
C ARG A 86 -8.80 -8.67 14.05
N SER A 87 -9.04 -8.36 12.77
CA SER A 87 -9.29 -7.01 12.31
C SER A 87 -10.75 -6.61 12.51
N SER A 88 -11.01 -5.30 12.56
CA SER A 88 -12.36 -4.78 12.35
C SER A 88 -12.87 -5.12 10.95
N ILE A 89 -14.16 -4.87 10.70
CA ILE A 89 -14.75 -5.03 9.37
C ILE A 89 -14.03 -4.15 8.35
N GLU A 90 -13.83 -4.68 7.15
CA GLU A 90 -13.15 -4.02 6.04
C GLU A 90 -13.78 -2.66 5.72
N LEU A 91 -12.94 -1.73 5.23
CA LEU A 91 -13.39 -0.39 4.87
C LEU A 91 -14.26 -0.43 3.61
N PRO A 92 -15.39 0.32 3.58
CA PRO A 92 -16.20 0.41 2.38
C PRO A 92 -15.47 1.25 1.32
N PRO A 93 -15.45 0.80 0.04
CA PRO A 93 -14.68 1.44 -1.01
C PRO A 93 -15.23 2.83 -1.34
N ARG A 94 -14.32 3.75 -1.68
CA ARG A 94 -14.63 5.12 -2.13
C ARG A 94 -15.52 5.92 -1.17
N THR A 95 -15.35 5.70 0.13
CA THR A 95 -16.11 6.40 1.16
C THR A 95 -15.29 7.41 1.96
N ALA A 96 -13.97 7.25 1.97
CA ALA A 96 -13.07 8.08 2.74
C ALA A 96 -12.71 9.40 2.03
N ASN A 97 -12.57 10.47 2.81
CA ASN A 97 -12.24 11.81 2.34
C ASN A 97 -10.74 12.08 2.23
N TYR A 98 -9.88 11.28 2.87
CA TYR A 98 -8.43 11.41 2.72
C TYR A 98 -8.00 11.06 1.30
N SER A 99 -6.92 11.70 0.86
CA SER A 99 -6.30 11.50 -0.45
C SER A 99 -4.83 11.10 -0.38
N LYS A 100 -4.24 11.08 0.82
CA LYS A 100 -2.86 10.70 1.06
C LYS A 100 -2.84 9.60 2.12
N ILE A 101 -2.21 8.48 1.82
CA ILE A 101 -2.08 7.34 2.72
C ILE A 101 -0.59 7.00 2.82
N GLU A 102 -0.04 7.09 4.02
CA GLU A 102 1.35 6.73 4.31
C GLU A 102 1.38 5.60 5.34
N ILE A 103 1.80 4.42 4.90
CA ILE A 103 2.02 3.26 5.76
C ILE A 103 3.51 2.91 5.64
N ARG A 104 4.31 3.24 6.64
CA ARG A 104 5.77 3.06 6.56
C ARG A 104 6.26 2.00 7.52
N HIS A 105 7.40 1.39 7.19
CA HIS A 105 8.06 0.45 8.08
C HIS A 105 7.08 -0.61 8.63
N SER A 106 6.20 -1.13 7.77
CA SER A 106 5.07 -1.97 8.16
C SER A 106 5.01 -3.22 7.33
N SER A 107 4.57 -4.33 7.92
CA SER A 107 4.43 -5.63 7.26
C SER A 107 2.97 -6.04 7.34
N MET A 108 2.20 -5.72 6.29
CA MET A 108 0.78 -6.03 6.20
C MET A 108 0.45 -6.91 5.01
N ASP A 109 -0.45 -7.87 5.21
CA ASP A 109 -0.98 -8.69 4.14
C ASP A 109 -1.72 -7.88 3.07
N TYR A 110 -1.59 -8.28 1.80
CA TYR A 110 -2.14 -7.54 0.65
C TYR A 110 -3.65 -7.28 0.69
N PRO A 111 -4.53 -8.17 1.21
CA PRO A 111 -5.95 -7.87 1.36
C PRO A 111 -6.15 -6.61 2.21
N TYR A 112 -5.38 -6.51 3.30
CA TYR A 112 -5.43 -5.40 4.23
C TYR A 112 -5.05 -4.08 3.59
N LEU A 113 -4.00 -4.13 2.77
CA LEU A 113 -3.52 -3.01 1.98
C LEU A 113 -4.55 -2.59 0.91
N ILE A 114 -5.14 -3.54 0.18
CA ILE A 114 -6.09 -3.27 -0.90
C ILE A 114 -7.33 -2.55 -0.40
N HIS A 115 -7.96 -3.03 0.68
CA HIS A 115 -9.15 -2.36 1.23
C HIS A 115 -8.80 -0.97 1.76
N THR A 116 -7.62 -0.80 2.35
CA THR A 116 -7.13 0.50 2.78
C THR A 116 -6.98 1.47 1.60
N ILE A 117 -6.36 1.04 0.50
CA ILE A 117 -6.24 1.85 -0.72
C ILE A 117 -7.63 2.18 -1.29
N ARG A 118 -8.48 1.16 -1.48
CA ARG A 118 -9.82 1.29 -2.08
C ARG A 118 -10.78 2.16 -1.29
N SER A 119 -10.55 2.33 0.01
CA SER A 119 -11.41 3.16 0.86
C SER A 119 -11.43 4.62 0.43
N ALA A 120 -10.34 5.14 -0.16
CA ALA A 120 -10.22 6.54 -0.59
C ALA A 120 -11.16 6.87 -1.76
N LYS A 121 -11.88 8.00 -1.68
CA LYS A 121 -12.65 8.52 -2.83
C LYS A 121 -11.75 8.88 -4.01
N THR A 122 -10.64 9.52 -3.69
CA THR A 122 -9.58 9.96 -4.62
C THR A 122 -8.26 9.72 -3.93
N LEU A 123 -7.26 9.18 -4.63
CA LEU A 123 -5.94 8.91 -4.07
C LEU A 123 -4.90 9.69 -4.86
N ARG A 124 -4.21 10.61 -4.19
CA ARG A 124 -3.17 11.47 -4.77
C ARG A 124 -1.77 11.02 -4.38
N GLU A 125 -1.60 10.56 -3.14
CA GLU A 125 -0.30 10.12 -2.62
C GLU A 125 -0.46 8.77 -1.91
N PHE A 126 0.37 7.81 -2.28
CA PHE A 126 0.42 6.52 -1.64
C PHE A 126 1.85 6.12 -1.35
N THR A 127 2.14 5.83 -0.09
CA THR A 127 3.41 5.28 0.35
C THR A 127 3.16 3.99 1.13
N TYR A 128 3.80 2.91 0.68
CA TYR A 128 3.89 1.68 1.44
C TYR A 128 5.33 1.18 1.45
N THR A 129 5.93 1.16 2.63
CA THR A 129 7.30 0.64 2.83
C THR A 129 7.32 -0.41 3.92
N ILE A 130 8.07 -1.48 3.68
CA ILE A 130 8.30 -2.55 4.66
C ILE A 130 9.62 -2.28 5.40
N GLY A 131 9.89 -3.03 6.45
CA GLY A 131 11.20 -3.08 7.07
C GLY A 131 11.38 -2.16 8.28
N GLY A 132 12.56 -2.25 8.88
CA GLY A 132 12.92 -1.48 10.08
C GLY A 132 12.47 -2.10 11.40
N HIS A 133 11.73 -3.21 11.37
CA HIS A 133 11.36 -4.00 12.54
C HIS A 133 11.53 -5.50 12.27
N GLY A 134 11.58 -6.30 13.33
CA GLY A 134 11.50 -7.76 13.23
C GLY A 134 10.07 -8.24 12.97
N SER A 135 9.95 -9.43 12.40
CA SER A 135 8.66 -10.13 12.31
C SER A 135 8.49 -11.15 13.43
N ASN A 136 7.28 -11.23 13.98
CA ASN A 136 6.96 -12.29 14.91
C ASN A 136 6.80 -13.62 14.16
N ASN A 137 7.48 -14.67 14.63
CA ASN A 137 7.50 -16.02 14.03
C ASN A 137 8.14 -16.13 12.64
N ASP A 138 8.94 -15.14 12.22
CA ASP A 138 9.53 -15.09 10.88
C ASP A 138 8.48 -15.16 9.73
N SER A 139 7.21 -14.87 10.02
CA SER A 139 6.19 -14.82 8.97
C SER A 139 6.32 -13.53 8.17
N ILE A 140 6.39 -13.66 6.86
CA ILE A 140 6.47 -12.53 5.93
C ILE A 140 5.06 -12.23 5.42
N ALA A 141 4.70 -10.95 5.34
CA ALA A 141 3.42 -10.52 4.78
C ALA A 141 3.26 -11.05 3.35
N MET A 142 2.11 -11.64 3.05
CA MET A 142 1.81 -12.08 1.69
C MET A 142 1.48 -10.84 0.86
N LEU A 143 2.26 -10.59 -0.19
CA LEU A 143 2.05 -9.47 -1.10
C LEU A 143 1.82 -9.94 -2.53
N ASN A 144 0.61 -9.69 -3.05
CA ASN A 144 0.28 -9.95 -4.45
C ASN A 144 0.53 -8.69 -5.30
N PRO A 145 1.56 -8.65 -6.16
CA PRO A 145 1.84 -7.49 -7.01
C PRO A 145 0.70 -7.17 -7.98
N ASP A 146 -0.02 -8.18 -8.46
CA ASP A 146 -1.09 -8.02 -9.45
C ASP A 146 -2.28 -7.27 -8.86
N ASP A 147 -2.77 -7.74 -7.73
CA ASP A 147 -3.93 -7.13 -7.08
C ASP A 147 -3.60 -5.75 -6.55
N LEU A 148 -2.37 -5.55 -6.03
CA LEU A 148 -1.89 -4.24 -5.62
C LEU A 148 -1.87 -3.27 -6.81
N PHE A 149 -1.27 -3.67 -7.93
CA PHE A 149 -1.16 -2.81 -9.10
C PHE A 149 -2.51 -2.50 -9.74
N ARG A 150 -3.40 -3.49 -9.87
CA ARG A 150 -4.77 -3.28 -10.36
C ARG A 150 -5.54 -2.33 -9.45
N THR A 151 -5.35 -2.44 -8.13
CA THR A 151 -5.96 -1.54 -7.16
C THR A 151 -5.45 -0.12 -7.31
N LEU A 152 -4.13 0.07 -7.48
CA LEU A 152 -3.55 1.40 -7.74
C LEU A 152 -4.05 1.99 -9.07
N LEU A 153 -4.18 1.17 -10.11
CA LEU A 153 -4.73 1.57 -11.42
C LEU A 153 -6.18 2.07 -11.34
N GLU A 154 -6.92 1.79 -10.27
CA GLU A 154 -8.24 2.41 -10.06
C GLU A 154 -8.17 3.93 -9.83
N TYR A 155 -6.97 4.45 -9.55
CA TYR A 155 -6.67 5.86 -9.29
C TYR A 155 -5.73 6.47 -10.35
N TRP A 156 -5.66 5.86 -11.54
CA TRP A 156 -4.76 6.23 -12.65
C TRP A 156 -4.81 7.71 -13.07
N ASP A 157 -5.93 8.38 -12.85
CA ASP A 157 -6.20 9.78 -13.21
C ASP A 157 -6.06 10.76 -12.03
N SER A 158 -5.75 10.26 -10.82
CA SER A 158 -5.63 11.07 -9.60
C SER A 158 -4.31 10.87 -8.85
N LEU A 159 -3.64 9.72 -9.01
CA LEU A 159 -2.41 9.41 -8.30
C LEU A 159 -1.24 10.25 -8.85
N GLU A 160 -0.60 11.01 -7.96
CA GLU A 160 0.49 11.94 -8.25
C GLU A 160 1.83 11.45 -7.70
N TYR A 161 1.81 10.76 -6.55
CA TYR A 161 3.01 10.25 -5.88
C TYR A 161 2.79 8.80 -5.45
N LEU A 162 3.71 7.92 -5.85
CA LEU A 162 3.71 6.51 -5.50
C LEU A 162 5.09 6.11 -4.97
N ASP A 163 5.14 5.57 -3.77
CA ASP A 163 6.35 5.02 -3.16
C ASP A 163 6.08 3.62 -2.63
N LEU A 164 6.70 2.62 -3.27
CA LEU A 164 6.56 1.20 -2.96
C LEU A 164 7.94 0.60 -2.71
N ASP A 165 8.30 0.44 -1.45
CA ASP A 165 9.51 -0.29 -1.06
C ASP A 165 9.12 -1.56 -0.31
N VAL A 166 8.78 -2.57 -1.10
CA VAL A 166 8.18 -3.84 -0.63
C VAL A 166 8.94 -5.07 -1.14
N GLU A 167 9.89 -4.87 -2.05
CA GLU A 167 10.47 -5.94 -2.87
C GLU A 167 11.37 -6.89 -2.07
N ALA A 168 11.95 -6.43 -0.97
CA ALA A 168 12.73 -7.29 -0.07
C ALA A 168 11.92 -8.46 0.53
N GLU A 169 10.60 -8.31 0.65
CA GLU A 169 9.70 -9.35 1.16
C GLU A 169 9.04 -10.19 0.05
N LEU A 170 9.30 -9.87 -1.22
CA LEU A 170 8.73 -10.59 -2.35
C LEU A 170 9.71 -11.64 -2.86
N SER A 171 9.25 -12.87 -3.03
CA SER A 171 10.02 -13.86 -3.77
C SER A 171 10.01 -13.50 -5.26
N LEU A 172 11.17 -13.45 -5.92
CA LEU A 172 11.22 -13.25 -7.37
C LEU A 172 10.43 -14.30 -8.14
N LYS A 173 10.30 -15.52 -7.59
CA LYS A 173 9.44 -16.56 -8.17
C LYS A 173 7.96 -16.20 -8.06
N GLU A 174 7.52 -15.58 -6.98
CA GLU A 174 6.14 -15.11 -6.82
C GLU A 174 5.81 -13.99 -7.80
N ILE A 175 6.79 -13.14 -8.13
CA ILE A 175 6.64 -12.06 -9.11
C ILE A 175 6.61 -12.63 -10.55
N PHE A 176 7.56 -13.49 -10.91
CA PHE A 176 7.81 -13.84 -12.31
C PHE A 176 7.29 -15.22 -12.75
N ASP A 177 7.02 -16.15 -11.83
CA ASP A 177 6.44 -17.46 -12.17
C ASP A 177 4.91 -17.44 -11.90
N PRO A 178 4.08 -17.41 -12.95
CA PRO A 178 2.63 -17.34 -12.80
C PRO A 178 2.02 -18.59 -12.13
N ASN A 179 2.70 -19.74 -12.17
CA ASN A 179 2.22 -20.93 -11.47
C ASN A 179 2.43 -20.79 -9.97
N VAL A 180 3.59 -20.26 -9.58
CA VAL A 180 3.91 -19.94 -8.18
C VAL A 180 2.96 -18.85 -7.68
N GLY A 181 2.83 -17.73 -8.39
CA GLY A 181 1.91 -16.65 -8.04
C GLY A 181 0.47 -17.15 -7.83
N ARG A 182 -0.07 -17.99 -8.73
CA ARG A 182 -1.42 -18.56 -8.57
C ARG A 182 -1.55 -19.49 -7.36
N LEU A 183 -0.52 -20.26 -7.03
CA LEU A 183 -0.53 -21.15 -5.86
C LEU A 183 -0.55 -20.36 -4.55
N PHE A 184 0.20 -19.25 -4.48
CA PHE A 184 0.32 -18.45 -3.26
C PHE A 184 -0.81 -17.43 -3.11
N PHE A 185 -1.26 -16.80 -4.20
CA PHE A 185 -2.21 -15.69 -4.10
C PHE A 185 -3.67 -16.07 -4.42
N GLY A 186 -3.91 -17.21 -5.09
CA GLY A 186 -5.26 -17.67 -5.44
C GLY A 186 -6.09 -16.65 -6.24
N ASP A 187 -7.31 -17.02 -6.65
CA ASP A 187 -8.28 -16.01 -7.07
C ASP A 187 -8.77 -15.29 -5.81
N TYR A 188 -8.16 -14.15 -5.46
CA TYR A 188 -8.70 -13.24 -4.44
C TYR A 188 -10.05 -12.68 -4.92
N ARG A 189 -11.10 -13.50 -4.85
CA ARG A 189 -12.48 -13.04 -4.94
C ARG A 189 -12.79 -12.40 -3.61
N SER A 190 -12.90 -11.08 -3.61
CA SER A 190 -13.25 -10.28 -2.44
C SER A 190 -14.35 -10.99 -1.64
N TRP A 191 -13.97 -11.52 -0.48
CA TRP A 191 -14.86 -12.26 0.39
C TRP A 191 -15.64 -11.27 1.25
N TYR A 192 -16.32 -10.31 0.62
CA TYR A 192 -17.30 -9.48 1.31
C TYR A 192 -18.38 -10.41 1.86
N GLY A 193 -18.25 -10.78 3.13
CA GLY A 193 -19.19 -11.66 3.81
C GLY A 193 -20.52 -10.94 4.09
N PRO A 194 -21.57 -11.67 4.47
CA PRO A 194 -22.84 -11.07 4.87
C PRO A 194 -22.71 -9.99 5.95
N ALA A 195 -21.74 -10.14 6.86
CA ALA A 195 -21.44 -9.17 7.91
C ALA A 195 -20.96 -7.82 7.35
N TYR A 196 -20.15 -7.83 6.28
CA TYR A 196 -19.67 -6.61 5.63
C TYR A 196 -20.82 -5.85 4.97
N PHE A 197 -21.69 -6.55 4.24
CA PHE A 197 -22.85 -5.92 3.60
C PHE A 197 -23.85 -5.38 4.62
N TYR A 198 -24.03 -6.07 5.75
CA TYR A 198 -24.88 -5.61 6.84
C TYR A 198 -24.33 -4.33 7.49
N GLU A 199 -23.02 -4.29 7.79
CA GLU A 199 -22.39 -3.13 8.42
C GLU A 199 -22.49 -1.87 7.55
N TRP A 200 -22.36 -2.04 6.23
CA TRP A 200 -22.23 -0.92 5.29
C TRP A 200 -23.43 -0.70 4.37
N GLU A 201 -24.61 -1.28 4.68
CA GLU A 201 -25.81 -1.21 3.82
C GLU A 201 -26.23 0.23 3.43
N GLY A 202 -25.95 1.22 4.29
CA GLY A 202 -26.24 2.65 4.01
C GLY A 202 -25.15 3.43 3.28
N GLU A 203 -24.00 2.81 3.02
CA GLU A 203 -22.83 3.44 2.38
C GLU A 203 -22.39 2.74 1.10
N LEU A 204 -22.53 1.42 1.05
CA LEU A 204 -22.48 0.68 -0.20
C LEU A 204 -23.74 1.05 -0.99
N GLY A 205 -23.58 1.31 -2.29
CA GLY A 205 -24.73 1.49 -3.18
C GLY A 205 -25.53 0.19 -3.34
N GLU A 206 -26.09 -0.04 -4.53
CA GLU A 206 -26.72 -1.34 -4.84
C GLU A 206 -25.73 -2.49 -4.59
N ARG A 207 -26.21 -3.59 -3.99
CA ARG A 207 -25.39 -4.75 -3.66
C ARG A 207 -24.71 -5.26 -4.93
N PRO A 208 -23.44 -5.69 -4.88
CA PRO A 208 -22.75 -6.25 -6.05
C PRO A 208 -23.52 -7.42 -6.69
N GLU A 209 -24.33 -8.12 -5.90
CA GLU A 209 -25.20 -9.23 -6.32
C GLU A 209 -26.31 -8.78 -7.29
N ASP A 210 -26.77 -7.53 -7.17
CA ASP A 210 -27.79 -6.91 -8.02
C ASP A 210 -27.18 -6.12 -9.19
N ASN A 211 -25.86 -5.90 -9.16
CA ASN A 211 -25.13 -5.11 -10.13
C ASN A 211 -24.03 -5.96 -10.78
N ILE A 212 -24.45 -6.83 -11.72
CA ILE A 212 -23.58 -7.61 -12.61
C ILE A 212 -22.49 -6.72 -13.27
N LEU A 213 -22.71 -5.40 -13.35
CA LEU A 213 -21.80 -4.40 -13.90
C LEU A 213 -20.63 -3.99 -12.99
N LEU A 214 -20.68 -4.23 -11.66
CA LEU A 214 -19.54 -3.98 -10.75
C LEU A 214 -18.53 -5.13 -10.76
N THR A 215 -18.98 -6.34 -11.09
CA THR A 215 -18.13 -7.51 -11.39
C THR A 215 -17.62 -7.52 -12.84
N GLU A 216 -18.20 -6.69 -13.71
CA GLU A 216 -17.88 -6.62 -15.15
C GLU A 216 -17.29 -5.27 -15.58
N ARG A 217 -16.47 -4.59 -14.75
CA ARG A 217 -15.41 -3.81 -15.41
C ARG A 217 -14.50 -4.84 -16.05
N PRO A 218 -14.42 -4.92 -17.40
CA PRO A 218 -13.43 -5.80 -18.00
C PRO A 218 -12.09 -5.41 -17.38
N PRO A 219 -11.27 -6.38 -16.93
CA PRO A 219 -9.94 -6.08 -16.44
C PRO A 219 -9.30 -5.14 -17.48
N PRO A 220 -8.69 -4.03 -17.04
CA PRO A 220 -8.11 -3.07 -17.97
C PRO A 220 -7.24 -3.89 -18.93
N THR A 221 -7.57 -3.85 -20.22
CA THR A 221 -7.05 -4.77 -21.25
C THR A 221 -5.54 -4.65 -21.47
N CYS A 222 -4.91 -3.78 -20.68
CA CYS A 222 -3.55 -3.30 -20.69
C CYS A 222 -3.29 -2.71 -19.29
N CYS A 223 -2.71 -3.44 -18.33
CA CYS A 223 -2.32 -2.92 -17.03
C CYS A 223 -0.84 -2.50 -17.07
N PHE A 224 -0.54 -1.23 -17.36
CA PHE A 224 0.84 -0.72 -17.46
C PHE A 224 1.03 0.59 -16.68
N LEU A 225 2.27 0.87 -16.29
CA LEU A 225 2.65 2.11 -15.59
C LEU A 225 2.26 3.38 -16.37
N ARG A 226 2.36 3.37 -17.70
CA ARG A 226 1.99 4.51 -18.55
C ARG A 226 0.57 5.03 -18.32
N ARG A 227 -0.33 4.20 -17.79
CA ARG A 227 -1.72 4.59 -17.51
C ARG A 227 -1.83 5.66 -16.44
N PHE A 228 -0.85 5.79 -15.55
CA PHE A 228 -0.89 6.83 -14.53
C PHE A 228 -0.64 8.20 -15.17
N THR A 229 -1.71 8.88 -15.58
CA THR A 229 -1.58 10.15 -16.32
C THR A 229 -1.25 11.33 -15.44
N LYS A 230 -1.39 11.22 -14.12
CA LYS A 230 -1.04 12.29 -13.16
C LYS A 230 0.22 12.01 -12.35
N LEU A 231 0.83 10.83 -12.47
CA LEU A 231 1.95 10.45 -11.62
C LEU A 231 3.19 11.25 -11.99
N ARG A 232 3.71 11.97 -11.00
CA ARG A 232 4.91 12.82 -11.07
C ARG A 232 6.09 12.18 -10.37
N SER A 233 5.85 11.42 -9.30
CA SER A 233 6.91 10.72 -8.58
C SER A 233 6.60 9.23 -8.48
N LEU A 234 7.56 8.42 -8.88
CA LEU A 234 7.52 6.97 -8.75
C LEU A 234 8.79 6.51 -8.03
N SER A 235 8.62 5.88 -6.87
CA SER A 235 9.67 5.15 -6.16
C SER A 235 9.25 3.68 -6.07
N ILE A 236 10.08 2.78 -6.59
CA ILE A 236 9.73 1.36 -6.72
C ILE A 236 10.98 0.48 -6.82
N GLY A 237 10.89 -0.77 -6.38
CA GLY A 237 11.96 -1.76 -6.59
C GLY A 237 12.18 -2.11 -8.06
N ILE A 238 13.41 -2.52 -8.41
CA ILE A 238 13.80 -2.80 -9.80
C ILE A 238 13.02 -3.96 -10.44
N HIS A 239 12.74 -5.02 -9.67
CA HIS A 239 12.01 -6.17 -10.20
C HIS A 239 10.54 -5.82 -10.42
N LEU A 240 9.91 -5.11 -9.48
CA LEU A 240 8.54 -4.61 -9.63
C LEU A 240 8.41 -3.56 -10.73
N LEU A 241 9.40 -2.68 -10.90
CA LEU A 241 9.45 -1.72 -12.00
C LEU A 241 9.40 -2.45 -13.34
N TYR A 242 10.29 -3.43 -13.53
CA TYR A 242 10.33 -4.24 -14.75
C TYR A 242 9.01 -4.99 -14.96
N TYR A 243 8.47 -5.59 -13.89
CA TYR A 243 7.21 -6.33 -13.93
C TYR A 243 6.02 -5.43 -14.35
N PHE A 244 5.80 -4.30 -13.69
CA PHE A 244 4.70 -3.38 -14.00
C PHE A 244 4.88 -2.63 -15.33
N ALA A 245 6.11 -2.41 -15.78
CA ALA A 245 6.39 -1.82 -17.09
C ALA A 245 6.04 -2.78 -18.24
N ARG A 246 6.24 -4.09 -18.05
CA ARG A 246 5.80 -5.15 -19.00
C ARG A 246 4.32 -5.39 -19.01
N GLY A 247 3.66 -5.03 -17.92
CA GLY A 247 2.23 -5.05 -17.73
C GLY A 247 1.67 -6.42 -17.34
N ILE A 248 0.58 -6.35 -16.58
CA ILE A 248 -0.12 -7.48 -16.00
C ILE A 248 -1.18 -7.93 -17.00
N ASP A 249 -1.23 -9.22 -17.35
CA ASP A 249 -2.05 -9.86 -18.41
C ASP A 249 -1.42 -10.01 -19.80
N ASN A 250 -0.19 -9.51 -20.02
CA ASN A 250 0.54 -9.93 -21.20
C ASN A 250 0.97 -11.38 -21.01
N ASP A 251 0.33 -12.27 -21.76
CA ASP A 251 0.80 -13.63 -21.94
C ASP A 251 2.30 -13.56 -22.25
N ARG A 252 3.12 -14.18 -21.39
CA ARG A 252 4.51 -14.59 -21.60
C ARG A 252 5.61 -13.66 -21.10
N LEU A 253 6.65 -14.30 -20.58
CA LEU A 253 8.06 -13.97 -20.81
C LEU A 253 8.37 -13.95 -22.33
N SER A 254 7.59 -13.24 -23.15
CA SER A 254 7.97 -13.01 -24.54
C SER A 254 9.26 -12.19 -24.52
N GLU A 255 10.21 -12.61 -25.33
CA GLU A 255 11.50 -11.92 -25.57
C GLU A 255 11.34 -10.53 -26.21
N GLU A 256 10.13 -9.94 -26.19
CA GLU A 256 9.91 -8.59 -26.69
C GLU A 256 10.59 -7.60 -25.74
N VAL A 257 11.81 -7.25 -26.12
CA VAL A 257 12.52 -6.06 -25.63
C VAL A 257 11.58 -4.87 -25.80
N PHE A 258 11.23 -4.23 -24.69
CA PHE A 258 10.42 -3.02 -24.67
C PHE A 258 11.28 -1.85 -24.18
N SER A 259 10.98 -0.65 -24.68
CA SER A 259 11.54 0.57 -24.10
C SER A 259 10.83 0.89 -22.79
N LEU A 260 11.58 1.00 -21.70
CA LEU A 260 11.04 1.47 -20.42
C LEU A 260 10.49 2.90 -20.54
N ALA A 261 11.12 3.76 -21.35
CA ALA A 261 10.66 5.13 -21.57
C ALA A 261 9.25 5.17 -22.20
N ASP A 262 8.93 4.22 -23.09
CA ASP A 262 7.58 4.08 -23.68
C ASP A 262 6.54 3.49 -22.71
N ARG A 263 6.97 2.94 -21.57
CA ARG A 263 6.09 2.28 -20.59
C ARG A 263 5.90 3.06 -19.29
N LEU A 264 6.75 4.05 -19.02
CA LEU A 264 6.63 4.92 -17.85
C LEU A 264 5.47 5.94 -18.00
N PRO A 265 4.97 6.48 -16.88
CA PRO A 265 4.00 7.57 -16.86
C PRO A 265 4.50 8.78 -17.67
N PRO A 266 3.66 9.38 -18.53
CA PRO A 266 4.11 10.46 -19.42
C PRO A 266 4.43 11.78 -18.71
N ASN A 267 3.90 11.97 -17.50
CA ASN A 267 4.10 13.18 -16.69
C ASN A 267 5.06 12.95 -15.51
N LEU A 268 5.89 11.91 -15.58
CA LEU A 268 6.83 11.58 -14.52
C LEU A 268 7.94 12.63 -14.44
N GLU A 269 8.12 13.20 -13.25
CA GLU A 269 9.14 14.20 -12.93
C GLU A 269 10.34 13.57 -12.21
N SER A 270 10.09 12.53 -11.40
CA SER A 270 11.06 11.83 -10.57
C SER A 270 10.87 10.32 -10.60
N LEU A 271 11.95 9.57 -10.84
CA LEU A 271 12.01 8.11 -10.73
C LEU A 271 13.08 7.72 -9.69
N ARG A 272 12.70 6.97 -8.66
CA ARG A 272 13.63 6.35 -7.71
C ARG A 272 13.54 4.83 -7.81
N ILE A 273 14.68 4.17 -7.89
CA ILE A 273 14.77 2.73 -8.03
C ILE A 273 15.43 2.15 -6.78
N TYR A 274 14.75 1.23 -6.10
CA TYR A 274 15.29 0.50 -4.96
C TYR A 274 15.91 -0.84 -5.40
N GLY A 275 16.99 -1.25 -4.73
CA GLY A 275 17.64 -2.56 -4.87
C GLY A 275 18.43 -2.82 -6.14
N TYR A 276 18.53 -1.84 -7.04
CA TYR A 276 19.36 -1.98 -8.23
C TYR A 276 20.83 -1.75 -7.91
N ALA A 277 21.65 -2.76 -8.21
CA ALA A 277 23.10 -2.66 -8.23
C ALA A 277 23.59 -2.90 -9.67
N LYS A 278 24.45 -2.02 -10.18
CA LYS A 278 25.01 -2.15 -11.53
C LYS A 278 25.71 -3.49 -11.74
N GLY A 279 25.36 -4.20 -12.81
CA GLY A 279 25.88 -5.54 -13.08
C GLY A 279 25.19 -6.65 -12.30
N MET A 280 24.09 -6.37 -11.60
CA MET A 280 23.28 -7.41 -10.97
C MET A 280 22.61 -8.27 -12.05
N GLU A 281 22.60 -9.58 -11.81
CA GLU A 281 21.89 -10.53 -12.66
C GLU A 281 20.58 -10.94 -11.97
N PRO A 282 19.43 -10.98 -12.67
CA PRO A 282 18.20 -11.52 -12.11
C PRO A 282 18.36 -13.02 -11.85
N TRP A 283 18.07 -13.47 -10.63
CA TRP A 283 18.07 -14.89 -10.25
C TRP A 283 16.75 -15.57 -10.64
N VAL A 284 16.27 -15.32 -11.86
CA VAL A 284 14.96 -15.73 -12.36
C VAL A 284 15.16 -16.48 -13.67
N GLU A 285 14.67 -17.72 -13.70
CA GLU A 285 14.75 -18.56 -14.89
C GLU A 285 14.01 -17.90 -16.07
N GLY A 286 14.69 -17.78 -17.21
CA GLY A 286 14.13 -17.18 -18.43
C GLY A 286 14.31 -15.67 -18.57
N LEU A 287 14.88 -14.96 -17.58
CA LEU A 287 15.31 -13.57 -17.75
C LEU A 287 16.77 -13.47 -18.24
N PRO A 288 17.07 -12.58 -19.20
CA PRO A 288 18.45 -12.34 -19.62
C PRO A 288 19.32 -11.78 -18.47
N PRO A 289 20.61 -12.13 -18.38
CA PRO A 289 21.49 -11.76 -17.26
C PRO A 289 21.71 -10.24 -17.12
N HIS A 290 21.63 -9.48 -18.21
CA HIS A 290 21.85 -8.01 -18.20
C HIS A 290 20.58 -7.21 -18.46
N ILE A 291 19.40 -7.81 -18.30
CA ILE A 291 18.12 -7.19 -18.67
C ILE A 291 17.90 -5.84 -17.96
N PHE A 292 18.28 -5.71 -16.69
CA PHE A 292 18.11 -4.46 -15.94
C PHE A 292 19.10 -3.38 -16.38
N ASP A 293 20.37 -3.74 -16.56
CA ASP A 293 21.40 -2.84 -17.07
C ASP A 293 21.05 -2.32 -18.46
N ASP A 294 20.60 -3.21 -19.36
CA ASP A 294 20.19 -2.86 -20.71
C ASP A 294 18.96 -1.95 -20.71
N MET A 295 17.94 -2.30 -19.92
CA MET A 295 16.70 -1.50 -19.78
C MET A 295 16.98 -0.10 -19.24
N LEU A 296 17.80 0.02 -18.19
CA LEU A 296 18.14 1.31 -17.57
C LEU A 296 19.08 2.14 -18.45
N SER A 297 20.04 1.51 -19.13
CA SER A 297 20.89 2.17 -20.12
C SER A 297 20.08 2.73 -21.28
N GLN A 298 19.05 1.99 -21.74
CA GLN A 298 18.13 2.46 -22.77
C GLN A 298 17.26 3.62 -22.26
N LEU A 299 16.73 3.54 -21.03
CA LEU A 299 15.98 4.64 -20.41
C LEU A 299 16.79 5.94 -20.39
N VAL A 300 18.05 5.89 -19.95
CA VAL A 300 18.91 7.08 -19.87
C VAL A 300 19.15 7.72 -21.25
N LYS A 301 19.23 6.91 -22.31
CA LYS A 301 19.40 7.40 -23.70
C LYS A 301 18.12 8.03 -24.26
N GLU A 302 16.95 7.49 -23.90
CA GLU A 302 15.67 7.87 -24.50
C GLU A 302 14.88 8.91 -23.69
N LYS A 303 15.23 9.12 -22.40
CA LYS A 303 14.45 9.97 -21.48
C LYS A 303 14.25 11.39 -22.00
N ASP A 304 15.26 12.00 -22.62
CA ASP A 304 15.18 13.40 -23.03
C ASP A 304 14.21 13.60 -24.21
N GLU A 305 14.01 12.57 -25.04
CA GLU A 305 13.08 12.59 -26.16
C GLU A 305 11.67 12.17 -25.74
N LYS A 306 11.56 11.09 -24.95
CA LYS A 306 10.27 10.43 -24.66
C LYS A 306 9.63 10.85 -23.34
N LEU A 307 10.43 11.29 -22.38
CA LEU A 307 10.01 11.68 -21.02
C LEU A 307 10.58 13.06 -20.66
N PRO A 308 10.20 14.13 -21.38
CA PRO A 308 10.83 15.45 -21.23
C PRO A 308 10.65 16.08 -19.85
N LEU A 309 9.70 15.60 -19.05
CA LEU A 309 9.46 16.06 -17.68
C LEU A 309 10.33 15.31 -16.65
N LEU A 310 10.94 14.18 -17.01
CA LEU A 310 11.74 13.37 -16.09
C LEU A 310 13.09 14.03 -15.85
N THR A 311 13.16 14.80 -14.77
CA THR A 311 14.34 15.59 -14.40
C THR A 311 15.23 14.88 -13.39
N HIS A 312 14.67 14.00 -12.57
CA HIS A 312 15.40 13.31 -11.51
C HIS A 312 15.28 11.79 -11.65
N ILE A 313 16.43 11.11 -11.67
CA ILE A 313 16.52 9.66 -11.60
C ILE A 313 17.54 9.30 -10.51
N ALA A 314 17.10 8.52 -9.53
CA ALA A 314 17.93 8.01 -8.43
C ALA A 314 17.90 6.47 -8.43
N GLY A 315 18.97 5.86 -7.93
CA GLY A 315 19.06 4.39 -7.85
C GLY A 315 19.62 3.70 -9.10
N ILE A 316 20.24 4.42 -10.05
CA ILE A 316 20.96 3.83 -11.20
C ILE A 316 22.47 3.79 -10.95
N GLU A 317 23.06 4.94 -10.59
CA GLU A 317 24.51 5.03 -10.35
C GLU A 317 24.87 4.68 -8.90
N GLU A 318 23.96 4.95 -7.96
CA GLU A 318 24.09 4.62 -6.55
C GLU A 318 23.07 3.56 -6.18
N LEU A 319 23.48 2.57 -5.39
CA LEU A 319 22.57 1.61 -4.80
C LEU A 319 21.74 2.31 -3.72
N ILE A 320 20.42 2.21 -3.84
CA ILE A 320 19.50 2.52 -2.75
C ILE A 320 18.98 1.18 -2.24
N ASP A 321 19.39 0.80 -1.04
CA ASP A 321 18.99 -0.47 -0.44
C ASP A 321 17.47 -0.53 -0.23
N HIS A 322 16.91 -1.73 -0.35
CA HIS A 322 15.55 -1.98 0.09
C HIS A 322 15.46 -1.87 1.61
N ALA A 323 14.36 -1.29 2.09
CA ALA A 323 13.94 -1.54 3.45
C ALA A 323 13.48 -3.01 3.58
N ALA A 324 13.99 -3.70 4.60
CA ALA A 324 13.75 -5.13 4.82
C ALA A 324 13.39 -5.41 6.28
N THR A 325 12.60 -6.45 6.51
CA THR A 325 12.33 -6.96 7.86
C THR A 325 13.63 -7.47 8.48
N LEU A 326 13.84 -7.11 9.74
CA LEU A 326 15.02 -7.52 10.49
C LEU A 326 14.95 -9.01 10.81
N ARG A 327 16.00 -9.74 10.43
CA ARG A 327 16.11 -11.17 10.74
C ARG A 327 16.40 -11.35 12.22
N ARG A 328 15.83 -12.40 12.81
CA ARG A 328 16.10 -12.76 14.20
C ARG A 328 17.51 -13.38 14.35
N PRO A 329 18.23 -13.09 15.46
CA PRO A 329 17.87 -12.14 16.51
C PRO A 329 18.00 -10.68 16.03
N VAL A 330 17.03 -9.84 16.39
CA VAL A 330 17.03 -8.42 16.02
C VAL A 330 18.06 -7.67 16.86
N ASN A 331 18.87 -6.83 16.21
CA ASN A 331 19.78 -5.91 16.89
C ASN A 331 19.05 -4.58 17.13
N PRO A 332 18.88 -4.12 18.39
CA PRO A 332 18.11 -2.91 18.70
C PRO A 332 18.61 -1.61 18.05
N GLU A 333 19.89 -1.57 17.62
CA GLU A 333 20.43 -0.40 16.91
C GLU A 333 20.03 -0.36 15.43
N ASP A 334 19.64 -1.50 14.85
CA ASP A 334 19.18 -1.61 13.47
C ASP A 334 17.65 -1.39 13.36
N VAL A 335 16.96 -1.38 14.51
CA VAL A 335 15.53 -1.09 14.60
C VAL A 335 15.29 0.36 14.25
N TRP A 336 14.36 0.58 13.32
CA TRP A 336 13.93 1.91 12.94
C TRP A 336 13.32 2.62 14.15
N LYS A 337 13.85 3.80 14.45
CA LYS A 337 13.37 4.65 15.53
C LYS A 337 12.46 5.72 14.94
N ARG A 338 11.23 5.76 15.46
CA ARG A 338 10.24 6.77 15.08
C ARG A 338 10.83 8.18 15.26
N GLU A 339 10.63 9.02 14.25
CA GLU A 339 10.92 10.45 14.34
C GLU A 339 10.18 11.06 15.55
N VAL A 340 10.94 11.68 16.46
CA VAL A 340 10.37 12.39 17.60
C VAL A 340 9.85 13.73 17.11
N ASP A 341 8.58 13.74 16.74
CA ASP A 341 7.85 14.97 16.48
C ASP A 341 7.73 15.78 17.77
N GLN A 342 7.84 17.10 17.67
CA GLN A 342 7.57 18.01 18.77
C GLN A 342 6.05 18.13 18.99
N TRP A 343 5.50 17.37 19.96
CA TRP A 343 4.11 17.51 20.40
C TRP A 343 4.04 18.05 21.82
N THR A 344 2.97 18.79 22.11
CA THR A 344 2.62 19.19 23.47
C THR A 344 1.60 18.21 24.02
N GLU A 345 1.93 17.54 25.11
CA GLU A 345 0.98 16.72 25.84
C GLU A 345 0.00 17.63 26.59
N TYR A 346 -1.28 17.46 26.32
CA TYR A 346 -2.36 18.08 27.09
C TYR A 346 -3.04 16.98 27.89
N GLU A 347 -2.75 16.91 29.18
CA GLU A 347 -3.54 16.12 30.12
C GLU A 347 -4.87 16.84 30.39
N TYR A 348 -5.99 16.11 30.33
CA TYR A 348 -7.33 16.61 30.60
C TYR A 348 -7.88 16.04 31.91
#